data_AF-A0A968NM05-F1
#
_entry.id   AF-A0A968NM05-F1
#
_cell.length_a   1.000
_cell.length_b   1.000
_cell.length_c   1.000
_cell.angle_alpha   90.00
_cell.angle_beta   90.00
_cell.angle_gamma   90.00
#
_symmetry.space_group_name_H-M   'P 1'
#
loop_
_entity.id
_entity.type
_entity.pdbx_description
1 polymer ?
#
loop_
_entity_poly.entity_id
_entity_poly.type
_entity_poly.pdbx_seq_one_letter_code
_entity_poly.pdbx_strand_id
1 'polypeptide(L)'
;MDYGPEILYRTRTEVIATPYHGNSQGMLFWHETMRLPPADALVRLRERGVSHLLTSSLPSEQVFLQTFVDPGSLYETLRRGESVEGIAAVPLPDALRKAYHLYTVTPPEPAVPLPPSGGISPTHN
;
A
#
# COMPACT_ATOMS: atom_id res chain seq x y z
N MET A 1 12.50 -0.98 -7.86
CA MET A 1 12.80 -0.17 -6.66
C MET A 1 13.50 1.18 -6.94
N ASP A 2 14.32 1.38 -7.99
CA ASP A 2 15.21 2.57 -8.13
C ASP A 2 14.57 3.97 -8.42
N TYR A 3 13.25 4.10 -8.54
CA TYR A 3 12.57 5.35 -8.93
C TYR A 3 12.06 6.19 -7.76
N GLY A 4 12.28 5.73 -6.53
CA GLY A 4 11.87 6.46 -5.33
C GLY A 4 12.27 7.93 -5.29
N PRO A 5 13.53 8.27 -5.58
CA PRO A 5 13.97 9.66 -5.70
C PRO A 5 13.23 10.43 -6.79
N GLU A 6 12.95 9.82 -7.94
CA GLU A 6 12.21 10.50 -9.03
C GLU A 6 10.74 10.76 -8.67
N ILE A 7 10.09 9.84 -7.97
CA ILE A 7 8.72 10.03 -7.49
C ILE A 7 8.66 11.18 -6.47
N LEU A 8 9.60 11.21 -5.51
CA LEU A 8 9.74 12.30 -4.55
C LEU A 8 10.03 13.64 -5.21
N TYR A 9 10.84 13.65 -6.28
CA TYR A 9 11.27 14.90 -6.94
C TYR A 9 10.23 15.46 -7.92
N ARG A 10 9.40 14.60 -8.52
CA ARG A 10 8.46 14.98 -9.59
C ARG A 10 7.00 15.03 -9.15
N THR A 11 6.67 14.54 -7.96
CA THR A 11 5.31 14.52 -7.44
C THR A 11 5.27 15.05 -6.00
N ARG A 12 4.10 15.48 -5.52
CA ARG A 12 3.89 15.78 -4.09
C ARG A 12 3.66 14.52 -3.23
N THR A 13 3.97 13.34 -3.78
CA THR A 13 3.73 12.07 -3.11
C THR A 13 4.82 11.80 -2.10
N GLU A 14 4.44 11.47 -0.87
CA GLU A 14 5.37 10.93 0.13
C GLU A 14 5.63 9.45 -0.17
N VAL A 15 6.89 9.05 -0.24
CA VAL A 15 7.24 7.66 -0.55
C VAL A 15 7.72 6.93 0.69
N ILE A 16 6.96 5.92 1.10
CA ILE A 16 7.19 5.18 2.35
C ILE A 16 8.29 4.13 2.18
N ALA A 17 8.47 3.54 1.00
CA ALA A 17 9.49 2.54 0.74
C ALA A 17 10.19 2.79 -0.59
N THR A 18 11.44 3.21 -0.53
CA THR A 18 12.33 3.39 -1.68
C THR A 18 13.71 2.92 -1.28
N PRO A 19 14.54 2.41 -2.22
CA PRO A 19 15.96 2.18 -1.99
C PRO A 19 16.66 3.54 -1.92
N TYR A 20 16.48 4.22 -0.79
CA TYR A 20 17.27 5.37 -0.40
C TYR A 20 17.91 5.00 0.92
N HIS A 21 19.23 5.18 1.00
CA HIS A 21 20.09 4.68 2.07
C HIS A 21 19.70 5.13 3.49
N GLY A 22 18.76 6.09 3.63
CA GLY A 22 18.19 6.53 4.91
C GLY A 22 16.82 5.95 5.29
N ASN A 23 16.17 5.13 4.45
CA ASN A 23 14.80 4.63 4.69
C ASN A 23 14.74 3.10 4.85
N SER A 24 15.62 2.56 5.70
CA SER A 24 15.64 1.12 6.01
C SER A 24 14.34 0.63 6.65
N GLN A 25 13.71 1.43 7.49
CA GLN A 25 12.42 1.13 8.10
C GLN A 25 11.29 1.02 7.06
N GLY A 26 11.28 1.89 6.05
CA GLY A 26 10.35 1.82 4.94
C GLY A 26 10.52 0.55 4.09
N MET A 27 11.77 0.18 3.81
CA MET A 27 12.07 -1.07 3.10
C MET A 27 11.66 -2.30 3.89
N LEU A 28 11.94 -2.35 5.21
CA LEU A 28 11.50 -3.44 6.08
C LEU A 28 9.97 -3.52 6.16
N PHE A 29 9.29 -2.39 6.37
CA PHE A 29 7.83 -2.30 6.34
C PHE A 29 7.26 -2.89 5.05
N TRP A 30 7.80 -2.49 3.90
CA TRP A 30 7.39 -3.01 2.60
C TRP A 30 7.56 -4.52 2.50
N HIS A 31 8.76 -5.03 2.83
CA HIS A 31 9.06 -6.45 2.76
C HIS A 31 8.17 -7.30 3.67
N GLU A 32 7.98 -6.88 4.91
CA GLU A 32 7.13 -7.61 5.84
C GLU A 32 5.66 -7.55 5.41
N THR A 33 5.17 -6.40 4.96
CA THR A 33 3.79 -6.24 4.47
C THR A 33 3.50 -7.12 3.26
N MET A 34 4.44 -7.21 2.32
CA MET A 34 4.31 -8.04 1.11
C MET A 34 4.25 -9.54 1.39
N ARG A 35 4.71 -9.99 2.57
CA ARG A 35 4.70 -11.40 2.99
C ARG A 35 3.44 -11.79 3.76
N LEU A 36 2.64 -10.82 4.20
CA LEU A 36 1.40 -11.08 4.92
C LEU A 36 0.29 -11.54 3.96
N PRO A 37 -0.72 -12.27 4.45
CA PRO A 37 -1.96 -12.48 3.72
C PRO A 37 -2.61 -11.15 3.31
N PRO A 38 -3.37 -11.09 2.20
CA PRO A 38 -3.92 -9.84 1.67
C PRO A 38 -4.71 -9.00 2.69
N ALA A 39 -5.52 -9.64 3.55
CA ALA A 39 -6.31 -8.95 4.56
C ALA A 39 -5.44 -8.25 5.61
N ASP A 40 -4.42 -8.93 6.13
CA ASP A 40 -3.50 -8.39 7.14
C ASP A 40 -2.62 -7.30 6.54
N ALA A 41 -2.17 -7.50 5.31
CA ALA A 41 -1.41 -6.50 4.56
C ALA A 41 -2.24 -5.23 4.36
N LEU A 42 -3.53 -5.35 4.01
CA LEU A 42 -4.42 -4.21 3.83
C LEU A 42 -4.58 -3.37 5.10
N VAL A 43 -4.74 -4.02 6.26
CA VAL A 43 -4.79 -3.33 7.57
C VAL A 43 -3.51 -2.51 7.76
N ARG A 44 -2.36 -3.14 7.57
CA ARG A 44 -1.05 -2.52 7.79
C ARG A 44 -0.77 -1.36 6.83
N LEU A 45 -1.21 -1.48 5.58
CA LEU A 45 -1.14 -0.40 4.58
C LEU A 45 -2.00 0.79 5.00
N ARG A 46 -3.23 0.54 5.47
CA ARG A 46 -4.16 1.60 5.93
C ARG A 46 -3.67 2.30 7.19
N GLU A 47 -3.18 1.56 8.18
CA GLU A 47 -2.59 2.13 9.41
C GLU A 47 -1.43 3.08 9.10
N ARG A 48 -0.66 2.76 8.04
CA ARG A 48 0.45 3.59 7.59
C ARG A 48 0.04 4.68 6.60
N GLY A 49 -1.25 4.83 6.30
CA GLY A 49 -1.76 5.84 5.37
C GLY A 49 -1.33 5.62 3.92
N VAL A 50 -0.98 4.39 3.54
CA VAL A 50 -0.56 4.07 2.18
C VAL A 50 -1.76 4.13 1.27
N SER A 51 -1.69 4.99 0.24
CA SER A 51 -2.75 5.13 -0.77
C SER A 51 -2.39 4.46 -2.10
N HIS A 52 -1.10 4.25 -2.38
CA HIS A 52 -0.63 3.71 -3.64
C HIS A 52 0.50 2.70 -3.43
N LEU A 53 0.49 1.64 -4.21
CA LEU A 53 1.54 0.63 -4.29
C LEU A 53 2.10 0.59 -5.70
N LEU A 54 3.42 0.62 -5.83
CA LEU A 54 4.11 0.43 -7.09
C LEU A 54 5.04 -0.78 -6.96
N THR A 55 4.80 -1.82 -7.74
CA THR A 55 5.68 -3.00 -7.81
C THR A 55 6.42 -3.02 -9.14
N SER A 56 7.63 -3.58 -9.16
CA SER A 56 8.37 -3.81 -10.39
C SER A 56 8.41 -5.29 -10.77
N SER A 57 8.32 -5.56 -12.06
CA SER A 57 8.50 -6.89 -12.65
C SER A 57 9.96 -7.18 -13.02
N LEU A 58 10.90 -6.32 -12.61
CA LEU A 58 12.32 -6.46 -12.93
C LEU A 58 12.99 -7.58 -12.10
N PRO A 59 13.97 -8.31 -12.67
CA PRO A 59 14.54 -9.51 -12.05
C PRO A 59 15.18 -9.27 -10.67
N SER A 60 15.79 -8.10 -10.45
CA SER A 60 16.49 -7.77 -9.20
C SER A 60 15.55 -7.69 -8.00
N GLU A 61 14.32 -7.22 -8.20
CA GLU A 61 13.29 -7.14 -7.17
C GLU A 61 12.59 -8.50 -6.99
N GLN A 62 12.39 -9.23 -8.10
CA GLN A 62 11.83 -10.58 -8.07
C GLN A 62 12.70 -11.56 -7.30
N VAL A 63 14.02 -11.58 -7.51
CA VAL A 63 14.92 -12.50 -6.79
C VAL A 63 14.87 -12.29 -5.28
N PHE A 64 14.80 -11.04 -4.82
CA PHE A 64 14.81 -10.74 -3.39
C PHE A 64 13.47 -11.05 -2.71
N LEU A 65 12.34 -10.86 -3.40
CA LEU A 65 11.02 -11.20 -2.88
C LEU A 65 10.73 -12.71 -3.02
N GLN A 66 11.00 -13.33 -4.17
CA GLN A 66 10.67 -14.74 -4.44
C GLN A 66 11.37 -15.75 -3.51
N THR A 67 12.53 -15.40 -2.95
CA THR A 67 13.31 -16.35 -2.13
C THR A 67 12.60 -16.72 -0.80
N PHE A 68 11.60 -15.96 -0.35
CA PHE A 68 10.98 -16.16 0.97
C PHE A 68 9.46 -15.93 1.02
N VAL A 69 8.80 -15.91 -0.14
CA VAL A 69 7.39 -15.53 -0.22
C VAL A 69 6.47 -16.76 -0.21
N ASP A 70 5.56 -16.76 0.76
CA ASP A 70 4.50 -17.74 0.92
C ASP A 70 3.49 -17.63 -0.25
N PRO A 71 3.02 -18.76 -0.84
CA PRO A 71 1.94 -18.77 -1.83
C PRO A 71 0.68 -18.00 -1.43
N GLY A 72 0.40 -17.81 -0.14
CA GLY A 72 -0.74 -17.04 0.38
C GLY A 72 -0.49 -15.56 0.63
N SER A 73 0.69 -15.05 0.28
CA SER A 73 1.07 -13.66 0.53
C SER A 73 0.43 -12.65 -0.45
N LEU A 74 0.33 -11.39 -0.01
CA LEU A 74 -0.11 -10.29 -0.87
C LEU A 74 0.75 -10.17 -2.14
N TYR A 75 2.07 -10.37 -2.04
CA TYR A 75 2.95 -10.29 -3.21
C TYR A 75 2.55 -11.31 -4.29
N GLU A 76 2.33 -12.57 -3.92
CA GLU A 76 1.94 -13.60 -4.89
C GLU A 76 0.55 -13.34 -5.48
N THR A 77 -0.42 -12.90 -4.66
CA THR A 77 -1.76 -12.52 -5.14
C THR A 77 -1.66 -11.40 -6.18
N LEU A 78 -0.93 -10.31 -5.89
CA LEU A 78 -0.76 -9.20 -6.82
C LEU A 78 0.03 -9.60 -8.08
N ARG A 79 1.06 -10.46 -7.93
CA ARG A 79 1.87 -10.97 -9.05
C ARG A 79 1.05 -11.82 -10.01
N ARG A 80 0.10 -12.60 -9.50
CA ARG A 80 -0.84 -13.40 -10.32
C ARG A 80 -1.94 -12.55 -10.96
N GLY A 81 -2.04 -11.27 -10.60
CA GLY A 81 -3.11 -10.38 -11.05
C GLY A 81 -4.45 -10.73 -10.42
N GLU A 82 -4.44 -11.44 -9.28
CA GLU A 82 -5.65 -11.75 -8.53
C GLU A 82 -6.19 -10.48 -7.85
N SER A 83 -7.51 -10.36 -7.79
CA SER A 83 -8.16 -9.22 -7.14
C SER A 83 -8.06 -9.34 -5.62
N VAL A 84 -7.67 -8.25 -4.97
CA VAL A 84 -7.68 -8.12 -3.50
C VAL A 84 -8.72 -7.07 -3.13
N GLU A 85 -9.65 -7.43 -2.24
CA GLU A 85 -10.61 -6.46 -1.73
C GLU A 85 -9.88 -5.27 -1.11
N GLY A 86 -10.29 -4.05 -1.51
CA GLY A 86 -9.67 -2.82 -1.04
C GLY A 86 -8.34 -2.43 -1.72
N ILE A 87 -7.84 -3.22 -2.67
CA ILE A 87 -6.69 -2.88 -3.52
C ILE A 87 -7.08 -3.01 -5.00
N ALA A 88 -7.04 -1.91 -5.74
CA ALA A 88 -7.42 -1.89 -7.15
C ALA A 88 -6.22 -1.60 -8.06
N ALA A 89 -6.07 -2.34 -9.15
CA ALA A 89 -5.05 -2.08 -10.15
C ALA A 89 -5.37 -0.79 -10.93
N VAL A 90 -4.35 0.04 -11.13
CA VAL A 90 -4.43 1.26 -11.93
C VAL A 90 -3.75 1.01 -13.27
N PRO A 91 -4.45 1.24 -14.41
CA PRO A 91 -3.84 1.07 -15.72
C PRO A 91 -2.69 2.06 -15.90
N LEU A 92 -1.54 1.53 -16.36
CA LEU A 92 -0.38 2.31 -16.73
C LEU A 92 -0.23 2.39 -18.26
N PRO A 93 0.42 3.43 -18.79
CA PRO A 93 0.80 3.48 -20.20
C PRO A 93 1.59 2.23 -20.64
N ASP A 94 1.43 1.81 -21.89
CA ASP A 94 2.03 0.57 -22.39
C ASP A 94 3.57 0.50 -22.25
N ALA A 95 4.23 1.65 -22.31
CA ALA A 95 5.67 1.75 -22.07
C ALA A 95 6.07 1.33 -20.64
N LEU A 96 5.19 1.55 -19.66
CA LEU A 96 5.44 1.32 -18.24
C LEU A 96 4.84 0.01 -17.74
N ARG A 97 3.71 -0.45 -18.30
CA ARG A 97 3.01 -1.68 -17.86
C ARG A 97 3.86 -2.95 -17.96
N LYS A 98 4.92 -2.93 -18.78
CA LYS A 98 5.84 -4.08 -18.96
C LYS A 98 6.80 -4.24 -17.77
N ALA A 99 7.07 -3.15 -17.06
CA ALA A 99 8.06 -3.11 -15.98
C ALA A 99 7.44 -2.82 -14.61
N TYR A 100 6.23 -2.26 -14.56
CA TYR A 100 5.59 -1.82 -13.33
C TYR A 100 4.11 -2.18 -13.27
N HIS A 101 3.64 -2.37 -12.05
CA HIS A 101 2.22 -2.44 -11.72
C HIS A 101 1.91 -1.41 -10.63
N LEU A 102 0.87 -0.61 -10.86
CA LEU A 102 0.39 0.40 -9.92
C LEU A 102 -0.95 -0.05 -9.34
N TYR A 103 -1.11 0.14 -8.04
CA TYR A 103 -2.36 -0.15 -7.33
C TYR A 103 -2.74 1.00 -6.42
N THR A 104 -4.04 1.20 -6.22
CA THR A 104 -4.61 2.09 -5.20
C THR A 104 -5.13 1.28 -4.04
N VAL A 105 -4.89 1.78 -2.82
CA VAL A 105 -5.41 1.21 -1.58
C VAL A 105 -6.58 2.10 -1.13
N THR A 106 -7.73 1.46 -0.89
CA THR A 106 -8.89 2.17 -0.33
C THR A 106 -8.57 2.64 1.10
N PRO A 107 -8.85 3.91 1.44
CA PRO A 107 -8.65 4.39 2.79
C PRO A 107 -9.54 3.60 3.76
N PRO A 108 -9.17 3.54 5.06
CA PRO A 108 -10.09 3.04 6.07
C PRO A 108 -11.38 3.88 5.99
N GLU A 109 -12.54 3.22 6.12
CA GLU A 109 -13.82 3.93 6.17
C GLU A 109 -13.75 5.02 7.25
N PRO A 110 -14.14 6.28 6.94
CA PRO A 110 -14.13 7.31 7.95
C PRO A 110 -15.03 6.86 9.10
N ALA A 111 -14.52 6.92 10.33
CA ALA A 111 -15.32 6.66 11.51
C ALA A 111 -16.58 7.54 11.42
N VAL A 112 -17.75 6.91 11.37
CA VAL A 112 -19.03 7.62 11.38
C VAL A 112 -19.00 8.59 12.56
N PRO A 113 -19.14 9.90 12.34
CA PRO A 113 -19.12 10.85 13.45
C PRO A 113 -20.25 10.46 14.41
N LEU A 114 -19.89 10.20 15.67
CA LEU A 114 -20.87 9.94 16.73
C LEU A 114 -21.90 11.09 16.71
N PRO A 115 -23.21 10.79 16.76
CA PRO A 115 -24.21 11.85 16.86
C PRO A 115 -23.91 12.70 18.09
N PRO A 116 -24.08 14.04 18.02
CA PRO A 116 -23.84 14.89 19.17
C PRO A 116 -24.69 14.39 20.34
N SER A 117 -24.06 14.08 21.46
CA SER A 117 -24.74 13.68 22.70
C SER A 117 -25.80 14.73 23.02
N GLY A 118 -27.06 14.35 22.86
CA GLY A 118 -28.20 15.23 23.09
C GLY A 118 -28.10 15.84 24.49
N GLY A 119 -27.89 17.15 24.54
CA GLY A 119 -27.93 17.91 25.78
C GLY A 119 -29.33 17.82 26.37
N ILE A 120 -29.47 17.06 27.45
CA ILE A 120 -30.69 17.04 28.25
C ILE A 120 -30.75 18.41 28.93
N SER A 121 -31.61 19.31 28.45
CA SER A 121 -31.95 20.54 29.16
C SER A 121 -32.82 20.17 30.36
N PRO A 122 -32.43 20.47 31.61
CA PRO A 122 -33.34 20.36 32.73
C PRO A 122 -34.27 21.58 32.73
N THR A 123 -35.51 21.39 32.28
CA THR A 123 -36.60 22.31 32.61
C THR A 123 -36.78 22.33 34.12
N HIS A 124 -36.44 23.47 34.73
CA HIS A 124 -36.81 23.79 36.10
C HIS A 124 -38.32 24.05 36.17
N ASN A 125 -38.98 23.45 37.14
CA ASN A 125 -40.32 23.82 37.60
C ASN A 125 -40.27 23.98 39.11
#